data_AF-T2K0Y9-F1
#
_entry.id   AF-T2K0Y9-F1
#
_cell.length_a   1.000
_cell.length_b   1.000
_cell.length_c   1.000
_cell.angle_alpha   90.00
_cell.angle_beta   90.00
_cell.angle_gamma   90.00
#
_symmetry.space_group_name_H-M   'P 1'
#
loop_
_entity.id
_entity.type
_entity.pdbx_description
1 polymer ?
#
loop_
_entity_poly.entity_id
_entity_poly.type
_entity_poly.pdbx_seq_one_letter_code
_entity_poly.pdbx_strand_id
1 'polypeptide(L)'
;MVIVQEVERTYLRNLDTNEVVKAIREAVSLEYELQVYAIALIKPASIAKTSSGKIQRYACRDQYITQTLSLVGEWQQKLTTNELIKDSNLEITEDNIINWLLTKLTGILGLEEDELEIETSFSEYGLDSSVALTLTGELGEWLEMELEPTLFWEYTNIDELTEYLWEEWENDQD
;
A
#
# COMPACT_ATOMS: atom_id res chain seq x y z
N MET A 1 -4.70 12.77 5.11
CA MET A 1 -4.15 14.15 5.30
C MET A 1 -2.63 14.11 5.46
N VAL A 2 -1.87 15.07 4.91
CA VAL A 2 -0.41 15.18 5.14
C VAL A 2 -0.12 16.29 6.15
N ILE A 3 0.76 16.03 7.12
CA ILE A 3 1.23 16.99 8.13
C ILE A 3 2.70 17.28 7.89
N VAL A 4 3.07 18.57 7.89
CA VAL A 4 4.47 19.01 7.83
C VAL A 4 4.74 19.85 9.07
N GLN A 5 5.71 19.44 9.89
CA GLN A 5 5.98 20.05 11.19
C GLN A 5 7.47 20.37 11.35
N GLU A 6 7.79 21.61 11.71
CA GLU A 6 9.16 22.00 12.07
C GLU A 6 9.53 21.43 13.44
N VAL A 7 10.72 20.84 13.55
CA VAL A 7 11.28 20.37 14.82
C VAL A 7 12.11 21.49 15.44
N GLU A 8 11.92 21.75 16.73
CA GLU A 8 12.73 22.74 17.44
C GLU A 8 14.21 22.35 17.49
N ARG A 9 15.10 23.35 17.36
CA ARG A 9 16.56 23.14 17.28
C ARG A 9 17.11 22.30 18.44
N THR A 10 16.56 22.47 19.64
CA THR A 10 17.01 21.80 20.87
C THR A 10 16.85 20.28 20.78
N TYR A 11 15.83 19.79 20.08
CA TYR A 11 15.49 18.36 20.03
C TYR A 11 16.10 17.64 18.82
N LEU A 12 16.66 18.35 17.85
CA LEU A 12 17.18 17.77 16.60
C LEU A 12 18.17 16.61 16.79
N ARG A 13 19.01 16.65 17.82
CA ARG A 13 20.05 15.63 18.04
C ARG A 13 19.52 14.33 18.64
N ASN A 14 18.44 14.43 19.42
CA ASN A 14 17.87 13.32 20.19
C ASN A 14 16.38 13.13 19.81
N LEU A 15 16.03 13.44 18.57
CA LEU A 15 14.66 13.33 18.09
C LEU A 15 14.28 11.85 18.02
N ASP A 16 13.30 11.43 18.81
CA ASP A 16 12.61 10.17 18.60
C ASP A 16 11.45 10.38 17.62
N THR A 17 11.72 10.09 16.35
CA THR A 17 10.73 10.25 15.27
C THR A 17 9.48 9.40 15.53
N ASN A 18 9.63 8.19 16.07
CA ASN A 18 8.50 7.28 16.27
C ASN A 18 7.56 7.78 17.37
N GLU A 19 8.12 8.26 18.48
CA GLU A 19 7.35 8.85 19.57
C GLU A 19 6.56 10.08 19.08
N VAL A 20 7.21 10.98 18.35
CA VAL A 20 6.57 12.19 17.82
C VAL A 20 5.48 11.86 16.80
N VAL A 21 5.76 10.95 15.87
CA VAL A 21 4.77 10.48 14.88
C VAL A 21 3.55 9.89 15.57
N LYS A 22 3.75 9.04 16.58
CA LYS A 22 2.65 8.45 17.36
C LYS A 22 1.81 9.53 18.04
N ALA A 23 2.45 10.46 18.73
CA ALA A 23 1.76 11.55 19.42
C ALA A 23 0.94 12.44 18.47
N ILE A 24 1.49 12.77 17.29
CA ILE A 24 0.77 13.55 16.26
C ILE A 24 -0.46 12.78 15.77
N ARG A 25 -0.32 11.50 15.45
CA ARG A 25 -1.44 10.66 14.96
C ARG A 25 -2.56 10.55 15.99
N GLU A 26 -2.21 10.30 17.25
CA GLU A 26 -3.17 10.22 18.35
C GLU A 26 -3.90 11.55 18.57
N ALA A 27 -3.18 12.66 18.62
CA ALA A 27 -3.76 13.98 18.82
C ALA A 27 -4.73 14.37 17.69
N VAL A 28 -4.33 14.13 16.42
CA VAL A 28 -5.18 14.44 15.27
C VAL A 28 -6.43 13.57 15.24
N SER A 29 -6.29 12.27 15.51
CA SER A 29 -7.42 11.35 15.54
C SER A 29 -8.40 11.71 16.65
N LEU A 30 -7.91 12.07 17.83
CA LEU A 30 -8.75 12.36 18.99
C LEU A 30 -9.51 13.68 18.84
N GLU A 31 -8.86 14.70 18.28
CA GLU A 31 -9.44 16.05 18.24
C GLU A 31 -10.27 16.31 16.97
N TYR A 32 -9.90 15.68 15.85
CA TYR A 32 -10.50 15.97 14.55
C TYR A 32 -11.16 14.76 13.88
N GLU A 33 -11.07 13.55 14.46
CA GLU A 33 -11.57 12.30 13.85
C GLU A 33 -11.01 12.05 12.43
N LEU A 34 -9.83 12.62 12.13
CA LEU A 34 -9.18 12.50 10.83
C LEU A 34 -8.00 11.54 10.88
N GLN A 35 -7.83 10.76 9.81
CA GLN A 35 -6.64 9.94 9.61
C GLN A 35 -5.49 10.73 8.97
N VAL A 36 -4.31 10.59 9.56
CA VAL A 36 -3.07 11.13 9.02
C VAL A 36 -2.48 10.11 8.05
N TYR A 37 -2.29 10.54 6.81
CA TYR A 37 -1.69 9.76 5.72
C TYR A 37 -0.18 9.87 5.74
N ALA A 38 0.39 11.04 6.03
CA ALA A 38 1.82 11.21 6.15
C ALA A 38 2.19 12.34 7.12
N ILE A 39 3.37 12.23 7.70
CA ILE A 39 3.99 13.19 8.62
C ILE A 39 5.42 13.41 8.15
N ALA A 40 5.74 14.65 7.78
CA ALA A 40 7.09 15.10 7.47
C ALA A 40 7.58 16.02 8.59
N LEU A 41 8.57 15.54 9.35
CA LEU A 41 9.30 16.35 10.32
C LEU A 41 10.46 17.04 9.60
N ILE A 42 10.50 18.37 9.65
CA ILE A 42 11.48 19.16 8.90
C ILE A 42 12.36 20.00 9.82
N LYS A 43 13.51 20.41 9.29
CA LYS A 43 14.44 21.30 9.99
C LYS A 43 13.74 22.60 10.44
N PRO A 44 14.15 23.19 11.56
CA PRO A 44 13.62 24.47 11.99
C PRO A 44 13.97 25.58 11.01
N ALA A 45 13.00 26.47 10.77
CA ALA A 45 13.07 27.57 9.81
C ALA A 45 13.21 27.12 8.35
N SER A 46 12.75 25.91 8.00
CA SER A 46 12.70 25.41 6.62
C SER A 46 11.30 25.31 6.04
N ILE A 47 10.23 25.54 6.82
CA ILE A 47 8.88 25.55 6.26
C ILE A 47 8.69 26.77 5.37
N ALA A 48 8.11 26.58 4.18
CA ALA A 48 7.87 27.67 3.24
C ALA A 48 6.94 28.74 3.86
N LYS A 49 7.43 29.98 3.97
CA LYS A 49 6.71 31.14 4.52
C LYS A 49 6.67 32.30 3.53
N THR A 50 5.63 33.13 3.59
CA THR A 50 5.55 34.41 2.88
C THR A 50 6.52 35.40 3.50
N SER A 51 6.79 36.51 2.81
CA SER A 51 7.54 37.65 3.38
C SER A 51 6.93 38.19 4.68
N SER A 52 5.63 37.98 4.89
CA SER A 52 4.90 38.31 6.13
C SER A 52 4.89 37.20 7.18
N GLY A 53 5.59 36.09 6.97
CA GLY A 53 5.74 34.99 7.93
C GLY A 53 4.59 33.98 7.96
N LYS A 54 3.57 34.12 7.09
CA LYS A 54 2.49 33.13 6.97
C LYS A 54 2.98 31.88 6.24
N ILE A 55 2.50 30.70 6.63
CA ILE A 55 2.83 29.45 5.93
C ILE A 55 2.29 29.50 4.49
N GLN A 56 3.16 29.25 3.52
CA GLN A 56 2.81 29.05 2.12
C GLN A 56 2.45 27.59 1.87
N ARG A 57 1.18 27.25 2.11
CA ARG A 57 0.70 25.85 2.02
C ARG A 57 0.94 25.21 0.66
N TYR A 58 0.72 25.95 -0.43
CA TYR A 58 0.97 25.44 -1.79
C TYR A 58 2.44 25.10 -2.01
N ALA A 59 3.36 26.01 -1.67
CA ALA A 59 4.80 25.75 -1.78
C ALA A 59 5.23 24.57 -0.88
N CYS A 60 4.67 24.45 0.33
CA CYS A 60 4.95 23.33 1.22
C CYS A 60 4.44 21.99 0.63
N ARG A 61 3.26 22.01 0.01
CA ARG A 61 2.69 20.84 -0.70
C ARG A 61 3.58 20.45 -1.89
N ASP A 62 3.98 21.42 -2.71
CA ASP A 62 4.82 21.15 -3.87
C ASP A 62 6.18 20.59 -3.43
N GLN A 63 6.76 21.12 -2.35
CA GLN A 63 7.99 20.58 -1.77
C GLN A 63 7.83 19.16 -1.24
N TYR A 64 6.69 18.83 -0.62
CA TYR A 64 6.39 17.47 -0.18
C TYR A 64 6.29 16.51 -1.38
N ILE A 65 5.49 16.87 -2.39
CA ILE A 65 5.26 16.04 -3.58
C ILE A 65 6.57 15.83 -4.36
N THR A 66 7.39 16.87 -4.47
CA THR A 66 8.68 16.81 -5.18
C THR A 66 9.82 16.27 -4.32
N GLN A 67 9.55 15.86 -3.07
CA GLN A 67 10.54 15.35 -2.11
C GLN A 67 11.72 16.32 -1.85
N THR A 68 11.45 17.63 -1.85
CA THR A 68 12.47 18.68 -1.63
C THR A 68 12.42 19.30 -0.24
N LEU A 69 11.58 18.77 0.67
CA LEU A 69 11.56 19.20 2.06
C LEU A 69 12.87 18.88 2.78
N SER A 70 13.29 19.76 3.70
CA SER A 70 14.46 19.53 4.56
C SER A 70 14.13 18.60 5.72
N LEU A 71 13.94 17.32 5.42
CA LEU A 71 13.50 16.31 6.38
C LEU A 71 14.53 16.04 7.49
N VAL A 72 14.01 15.76 8.68
CA VAL A 72 14.74 15.22 9.85
C VAL A 72 14.09 13.93 10.37
N GLY A 73 12.87 13.63 9.92
CA GLY A 73 12.16 12.39 10.15
C GLY A 73 10.90 12.36 9.28
N GLU A 74 10.46 11.17 8.91
CA GLU A 74 9.26 11.01 8.11
C GLU A 74 8.50 9.75 8.51
N TRP A 75 7.20 9.80 8.30
CA TRP A 75 6.32 8.65 8.36
C TRP A 75 5.25 8.82 7.29
N GLN A 76 4.92 7.73 6.63
CA GLN A 76 3.79 7.65 5.72
C GLN A 76 3.03 6.37 6.05
N GLN A 77 1.71 6.44 5.99
CA GLN A 77 0.86 5.27 6.02
C GLN A 77 1.30 4.39 4.85
N LYS A 78 1.89 3.23 5.18
CA LYS A 78 1.97 2.15 4.22
C LYS A 78 0.53 1.73 3.98
N LEU A 79 0.06 1.90 2.75
CA LEU A 79 -1.16 1.23 2.33
C LEU A 79 -0.86 -0.26 2.48
N THR A 80 -1.52 -0.92 3.42
CA THR A 80 -1.49 -2.38 3.45
C THR A 80 -2.17 -2.86 2.18
N THR A 81 -1.69 -3.95 1.60
CA THR A 81 -2.21 -4.53 0.36
C THR A 81 -3.72 -4.78 0.44
N ASN A 82 -4.22 -5.11 1.64
CA ASN A 82 -5.65 -5.22 1.95
C ASN A 82 -6.48 -3.91 1.82
N GLU A 83 -5.87 -2.73 1.97
CA GLU A 83 -6.53 -1.42 1.72
C GLU A 83 -6.49 -1.06 0.24
N LEU A 84 -5.46 -1.48 -0.51
CA LEU A 84 -5.36 -1.28 -1.97
C LEU A 84 -6.41 -2.09 -2.73
N ILE A 85 -6.66 -3.34 -2.33
CA ILE A 85 -7.62 -4.25 -2.99
C ILE A 85 -9.08 -3.82 -2.78
N LYS A 86 -9.36 -2.99 -1.76
CA LYS A 86 -10.73 -2.50 -1.50
C LYS A 86 -11.17 -1.37 -2.42
N ASP A 87 -10.24 -0.65 -3.05
CA ASP A 87 -10.57 0.35 -4.06
C ASP A 87 -10.49 -0.31 -5.44
N SER A 88 -11.65 -0.47 -6.07
CA SER A 88 -11.88 -1.05 -7.41
C SER A 88 -11.29 -0.21 -8.56
N ASN A 89 -10.01 0.17 -8.43
CA ASN A 89 -9.23 0.99 -9.38
C ASN A 89 -7.76 0.55 -9.45
N LEU A 90 -7.43 -0.67 -8.99
CA LEU A 90 -6.13 -1.26 -9.25
C LEU A 90 -5.96 -1.44 -10.76
N GLU A 91 -4.93 -0.78 -11.31
CA GLU A 91 -4.49 -1.00 -12.68
C GLU A 91 -4.17 -2.49 -12.86
N ILE A 92 -4.75 -3.11 -13.86
CA ILE A 92 -4.48 -4.52 -14.14
C ILE A 92 -3.04 -4.60 -14.68
N THR A 93 -2.16 -5.19 -13.87
CA THR A 93 -0.74 -5.43 -14.16
C THR A 93 -0.34 -6.75 -13.52
N GLU A 94 0.67 -7.42 -14.07
CA GLU A 94 1.24 -8.66 -13.55
C GLU A 94 1.55 -8.56 -12.04
N ASP A 95 2.28 -7.52 -11.63
CA ASP A 95 2.61 -7.24 -10.22
C ASP A 95 1.37 -7.11 -9.33
N ASN A 96 0.31 -6.47 -9.82
CA ASN A 96 -0.92 -6.31 -9.04
C ASN A 96 -1.69 -7.62 -8.90
N ILE A 97 -1.66 -8.50 -9.90
CA ILE A 97 -2.27 -9.85 -9.81
C ILE A 97 -1.53 -10.69 -8.75
N ILE A 98 -0.18 -10.66 -8.75
CA ILE A 98 0.64 -11.34 -7.74
C ILE A 98 0.29 -10.84 -6.34
N ASN A 99 0.30 -9.52 -6.15
CA ASN A 99 0.00 -8.90 -4.85
C ASN A 99 -1.42 -9.22 -4.38
N TRP A 100 -2.39 -9.28 -5.30
CA TRP A 100 -3.75 -9.66 -5.00
C TRP A 100 -3.82 -11.12 -4.51
N LEU A 101 -3.19 -12.04 -5.24
CA LEU A 101 -3.15 -13.47 -4.89
C LEU A 101 -2.49 -13.68 -3.53
N LEU A 102 -1.32 -13.08 -3.30
CA LEU A 102 -0.62 -13.14 -2.00
C LEU A 102 -1.51 -12.65 -0.85
N THR A 103 -2.17 -11.52 -1.02
CA THR A 103 -3.03 -10.94 0.02
C THR A 103 -4.24 -11.80 0.33
N LYS A 104 -4.85 -12.38 -0.70
CA LYS A 104 -6.04 -13.22 -0.53
C LYS A 104 -5.67 -14.56 0.08
N LEU A 105 -4.58 -15.18 -0.38
CA LEU A 105 -4.10 -16.45 0.16
C LEU A 105 -3.64 -16.32 1.60
N THR A 106 -2.84 -15.30 1.96
CA THR A 106 -2.47 -15.03 3.35
C THR A 106 -3.70 -14.83 4.24
N GLY A 107 -4.67 -14.04 3.80
CA GLY A 107 -5.92 -13.79 4.53
C GLY A 107 -6.78 -15.03 4.74
N ILE A 108 -6.85 -15.92 3.76
CA ILE A 108 -7.65 -17.16 3.82
C ILE A 108 -6.94 -18.26 4.62
N LEU A 109 -5.63 -18.43 4.40
CA LEU A 109 -4.82 -19.47 5.02
C LEU A 109 -4.35 -19.09 6.43
N GLY A 110 -4.43 -17.81 6.79
CA GLY A 110 -3.95 -17.29 8.07
C GLY A 110 -2.42 -17.27 8.19
N LEU A 111 -1.72 -17.14 7.06
CA LEU A 111 -0.26 -17.04 6.96
C LEU A 111 0.17 -15.57 6.91
N GLU A 112 1.41 -15.28 7.32
CA GLU A 112 2.01 -13.96 7.11
C GLU A 112 2.51 -13.80 5.65
N GLU A 113 2.60 -12.56 5.13
CA GLU A 113 3.01 -12.28 3.73
C GLU A 113 4.43 -12.79 3.42
N ASP A 114 5.30 -12.91 4.41
CA ASP A 114 6.66 -13.44 4.30
C ASP A 114 6.74 -14.97 4.37
N GLU A 115 5.63 -15.65 4.68
CA GLU A 115 5.54 -17.11 4.66
C GLU A 115 5.06 -17.67 3.31
N LEU A 116 4.56 -16.81 2.42
CA LEU A 116 4.06 -17.18 1.10
C LEU A 116 5.08 -16.84 0.00
N GLU A 117 5.63 -17.87 -0.61
CA GLU A 117 6.51 -17.79 -1.78
C GLU A 117 5.72 -18.02 -3.08
N ILE A 118 6.01 -17.23 -4.11
CA ILE A 118 5.27 -17.23 -5.39
C ILE A 118 5.49 -18.49 -6.25
N GLU A 119 6.64 -19.15 -6.10
CA GLU A 119 7.00 -20.37 -6.84
C GLU A 119 6.51 -21.66 -6.14
N THR A 120 6.02 -21.54 -4.90
CA THR A 120 5.56 -22.69 -4.12
C THR A 120 4.17 -23.11 -4.55
N SER A 121 3.95 -24.42 -4.66
CA SER A 121 2.68 -24.94 -5.15
C SER A 121 1.51 -24.64 -4.21
N PHE A 122 0.36 -24.25 -4.78
CA PHE A 122 -0.90 -24.08 -4.05
C PHE A 122 -1.28 -25.32 -3.22
N SER A 123 -0.93 -26.52 -3.68
CA SER A 123 -1.17 -27.76 -2.95
C SER A 123 -0.37 -27.87 -1.65
N GLU A 124 0.83 -27.29 -1.60
CA GLU A 124 1.67 -27.28 -0.40
C GLU A 124 1.09 -26.37 0.69
N TYR A 125 0.38 -25.32 0.29
CA TYR A 125 -0.38 -24.46 1.19
C TYR A 125 -1.74 -25.03 1.61
N GLY A 126 -2.11 -26.21 1.10
CA GLY A 126 -3.39 -26.86 1.41
C GLY A 126 -4.59 -26.20 0.74
N LEU A 127 -4.39 -25.54 -0.41
CA LEU A 127 -5.46 -24.95 -1.19
C LEU A 127 -6.46 -26.03 -1.63
N ASP A 128 -7.75 -25.76 -1.46
CA ASP A 128 -8.83 -26.66 -1.83
C ASP A 128 -9.78 -26.02 -2.88
N SER A 129 -10.74 -26.82 -3.35
CA SER A 129 -11.71 -26.39 -4.36
C SER A 129 -12.63 -25.26 -3.92
N SER A 130 -12.86 -25.07 -2.61
CA SER A 130 -13.70 -23.99 -2.09
C SER A 130 -12.97 -22.65 -2.11
N VAL A 131 -11.68 -22.67 -1.78
CA VAL A 131 -10.78 -21.51 -1.86
C VAL A 131 -10.61 -21.11 -3.33
N ALA A 132 -10.28 -22.06 -4.21
CA ALA A 132 -10.12 -21.78 -5.63
C ALA A 132 -11.36 -21.13 -6.26
N LEU A 133 -12.56 -21.65 -5.97
CA LEU A 133 -13.82 -21.09 -6.49
C LEU A 133 -14.06 -19.65 -6.04
N THR A 134 -13.66 -19.32 -4.81
CA THR A 134 -13.79 -17.96 -4.28
C THR A 134 -12.79 -17.02 -4.98
N LEU A 135 -11.54 -17.47 -5.11
CA LEU A 135 -10.49 -16.69 -5.75
C LEU A 135 -10.79 -16.43 -7.24
N THR A 136 -11.22 -17.44 -7.99
CA THR A 136 -11.57 -17.24 -9.41
C THR A 136 -12.79 -16.34 -9.58
N GLY A 137 -13.76 -16.40 -8.68
CA GLY A 137 -14.92 -15.49 -8.72
C GLY A 137 -14.52 -14.03 -8.53
N GLU A 138 -13.68 -13.75 -7.53
CA GLU A 138 -13.22 -12.37 -7.27
C GLU A 138 -12.21 -11.88 -8.30
N LEU A 139 -11.28 -12.74 -8.77
CA LEU A 139 -10.35 -12.41 -9.86
C LEU A 139 -11.10 -12.15 -11.16
N GLY A 140 -12.08 -12.99 -11.50
CA GLY A 140 -12.86 -12.84 -12.72
C GLY A 140 -13.67 -11.54 -12.74
N GLU A 141 -14.23 -11.14 -11.59
CA GLU A 141 -14.88 -9.83 -11.46
C GLU A 141 -13.89 -8.67 -11.64
N TRP A 142 -12.69 -8.77 -11.08
CA TRP A 142 -11.69 -7.69 -11.16
C TRP A 142 -11.03 -7.59 -12.55
N LEU A 143 -10.71 -8.72 -13.18
CA LEU A 143 -10.10 -8.78 -14.50
C LEU A 143 -11.12 -8.66 -15.65
N GLU A 144 -12.42 -8.67 -15.31
CA GLU A 144 -13.54 -8.77 -16.27
C GLU A 144 -13.46 -10.02 -17.17
N MET A 145 -12.97 -11.14 -16.62
CA MET A 145 -12.74 -12.41 -17.31
C MET A 145 -13.56 -13.57 -16.72
N GLU A 146 -13.90 -14.57 -17.54
CA GLU A 146 -14.50 -15.82 -17.06
C GLU A 146 -13.40 -16.82 -16.68
N LEU A 147 -13.21 -17.03 -15.37
CA LEU A 147 -12.14 -17.89 -14.83
C LEU A 147 -12.68 -19.18 -14.23
N GLU A 148 -12.16 -20.31 -14.69
CA GLU A 148 -12.50 -21.64 -14.17
C GLU A 148 -11.62 -22.02 -12.98
N PRO A 149 -12.16 -22.62 -11.90
CA PRO A 149 -11.36 -23.04 -10.75
C PRO A 149 -10.22 -23.98 -11.12
N THR A 150 -10.35 -24.78 -12.18
CA THR A 150 -9.33 -25.75 -12.62
C THR A 150 -7.97 -25.10 -12.91
N LEU A 151 -7.93 -23.79 -13.16
CA LEU A 151 -6.70 -23.02 -13.34
C LEU A 151 -5.71 -23.20 -12.18
N PHE A 152 -6.16 -23.31 -10.93
CA PHE A 152 -5.29 -23.53 -9.76
C PHE A 152 -4.63 -24.92 -9.73
N TRP A 153 -5.06 -25.85 -10.59
CA TRP A 153 -4.47 -27.17 -10.76
C TRP A 153 -3.64 -27.27 -12.06
N GLU A 154 -3.96 -26.44 -13.05
CA GLU A 154 -3.22 -26.33 -14.31
C GLU A 154 -1.95 -25.48 -14.14
N TYR A 155 -2.10 -24.37 -13.42
CA TYR A 155 -1.04 -23.45 -13.03
C TYR A 155 -0.86 -23.57 -11.52
N THR A 156 0.25 -24.18 -11.12
CA THR A 156 0.37 -24.82 -9.81
C THR A 156 0.84 -23.88 -8.71
N ASN A 157 1.30 -22.69 -9.05
CA ASN A 157 1.82 -21.66 -8.15
C ASN A 157 1.38 -20.26 -8.62
N ILE A 158 1.70 -19.23 -7.83
CA ILE A 158 1.26 -17.84 -8.09
C ILE A 158 1.88 -17.32 -9.39
N ASP A 159 3.17 -17.59 -9.60
CA ASP A 159 3.92 -17.13 -10.77
C ASP A 159 3.29 -17.64 -12.08
N GLU A 160 3.11 -18.96 -12.20
CA GLU A 160 2.48 -19.61 -13.36
C GLU A 160 1.05 -19.13 -13.60
N LEU A 161 0.26 -18.95 -12.54
CA LEU A 161 -1.13 -18.50 -12.67
C LEU A 161 -1.19 -17.04 -13.11
N THR A 162 -0.31 -16.19 -12.56
CA THR A 162 -0.24 -14.79 -12.96
C THR A 162 0.17 -14.65 -14.42
N GLU A 163 1.20 -15.38 -14.87
CA GLU A 163 1.67 -15.33 -16.27
C GLU A 163 0.51 -15.64 -17.23
N TYR A 164 -0.24 -16.71 -16.97
CA TYR A 164 -1.42 -17.07 -17.75
C TYR A 164 -2.52 -15.99 -17.74
N LEU A 165 -2.87 -15.48 -16.55
CA LEU A 165 -3.92 -14.45 -16.41
C LEU A 165 -3.54 -13.16 -17.13
N TRP A 166 -2.26 -12.79 -17.08
CA TRP A 166 -1.74 -11.61 -17.76
C TRP A 166 -1.80 -11.77 -19.28
N GLU A 167 -1.33 -12.89 -19.82
CA GLU A 167 -1.38 -13.17 -21.26
C GLU A 167 -2.82 -13.18 -21.80
N GLU A 168 -3.75 -13.85 -21.11
CA GLU A 168 -5.14 -13.91 -21.53
C GLU A 168 -5.83 -12.53 -21.45
N TRP A 169 -5.55 -11.75 -20.41
CA TRP A 169 -6.07 -10.39 -20.28
C TRP A 169 -5.54 -9.47 -21.39
N GLU A 170 -4.23 -9.52 -21.69
CA GLU A 170 -3.62 -8.72 -22.76
C GLU A 170 -4.21 -9.08 -24.12
N ASN A 171 -4.45 -10.37 -24.39
CA ASN A 171 -5.05 -10.85 -25.64
C ASN A 171 -6.52 -10.40 -25.84
N ASP A 172 -7.29 -10.18 -24.77
CA ASP A 172 -8.69 -9.73 -24.86
C ASP A 172 -8.81 -8.21 -25.08
N GLN A 173 -7.74 -7.45 -24.83
CA GLN A 173 -7.69 -6.00 -25.04
C GLN A 173 -7.28 -5.57 -26.48
N ASP A 174 -6.82 -6.50 -27.32
CA ASP A 174 -6.40 -6.30 -28.72
C ASP A 174 -7.55 -6.46 -29.76
#